data_AF-A0ABD6CNU3-F1
#
_entry.id   AF-A0ABD6CNU3-F1
#
_cell.length_a   1.000
_cell.length_b   1.000
_cell.length_c   1.000
_cell.angle_alpha   90.00
_cell.angle_beta   90.00
_cell.angle_gamma   90.00
#
_symmetry.space_group_name_H-M   'P 1'
#
loop_
_entity.id
_entity.type
_entity.pdbx_description
1 polymer ?
#
loop_
_entity_poly.entity_id
_entity_poly.type
_entity_poly.pdbx_seq_one_letter_code
_entity_poly.pdbx_strand_id
1 'polypeptide(L)'
;MAVLVFGVWLLLWGFVGASLVIATTTPPPTSVIDFLLQGPGQVYLEGVLALRQFALLTTISARLTDFGYAVVAMVPLTIHFLLVGLAADWASGTSSRGTGFVEMIFVIGVPLAILALFGAAALELGAQLLVVSIIALGVGFLTQFFARGIAVLG
;
A
#
# COMPACT_ATOMS: atom_id res chain seq x y z
N MET A 1 -8.01 -16.09 -14.26
CA MET A 1 -7.71 -14.65 -14.43
C MET A 1 -7.62 -13.90 -13.09
N ALA A 2 -8.57 -14.03 -12.15
CA ALA A 2 -8.43 -13.45 -10.80
C ALA A 2 -7.18 -13.92 -10.01
N VAL A 3 -6.80 -15.20 -10.14
CA VAL A 3 -5.55 -15.76 -9.58
C VAL A 3 -4.30 -15.02 -10.11
N LEU A 4 -4.35 -14.57 -11.36
CA LEU A 4 -3.26 -13.82 -11.97
C LEU A 4 -3.17 -12.39 -11.40
N VAL A 5 -4.31 -11.71 -11.20
CA VAL A 5 -4.36 -10.39 -10.55
C VAL A 5 -3.78 -10.45 -9.13
N PHE A 6 -4.17 -11.47 -8.37
CA PHE A 6 -3.63 -11.70 -7.04
C PHE A 6 -2.12 -12.01 -7.08
N GLY A 7 -1.66 -12.80 -8.06
CA GLY A 7 -0.24 -13.04 -8.30
C GLY A 7 0.55 -11.75 -8.59
N VAL A 8 0.04 -10.88 -9.46
CA VAL A 8 0.65 -9.57 -9.74
C VAL A 8 0.69 -8.69 -8.50
N TRP A 9 -0.41 -8.62 -7.75
CA TRP A 9 -0.48 -7.88 -6.50
C TRP A 9 0.57 -8.35 -5.48
N LEU A 10 0.72 -9.68 -5.31
CA LEU A 10 1.76 -10.26 -4.45
C LEU A 10 3.18 -9.94 -4.94
N LEU A 11 3.43 -10.00 -6.26
CA LEU A 11 4.73 -9.67 -6.83
C LEU A 11 5.10 -8.20 -6.60
N LEU A 12 4.13 -7.29 -6.75
CA LEU A 12 4.34 -5.87 -6.49
C LEU A 12 4.66 -5.60 -5.01
N TRP A 13 3.97 -6.26 -4.08
CA TRP A 13 4.31 -6.17 -2.66
C TRP A 13 5.66 -6.81 -2.32
N GLY A 14 6.00 -7.94 -2.95
CA GLY A 14 7.32 -8.56 -2.85
C GLY A 14 8.43 -7.62 -3.33
N PHE A 15 8.18 -6.90 -4.42
CA PHE A 15 9.09 -5.87 -4.92
C PHE A 15 9.24 -4.70 -3.93
N VAL A 16 8.16 -4.19 -3.34
CA VAL A 16 8.22 -3.16 -2.29
C VAL A 16 9.05 -3.64 -1.10
N GLY A 17 8.83 -4.87 -0.64
CA GLY A 17 9.59 -5.46 0.46
C GLY A 17 11.08 -5.60 0.14
N ALA A 18 11.42 -6.13 -1.04
CA ALA A 18 12.79 -6.23 -1.50
C ALA A 18 13.45 -4.85 -1.63
N SER A 19 12.73 -3.87 -2.18
CA SER A 19 13.19 -2.49 -2.31
C SER A 19 13.56 -1.87 -0.96
N LEU A 20 12.75 -2.10 0.07
CA LEU A 20 13.03 -1.65 1.44
C LEU A 20 14.28 -2.30 2.02
N VAL A 21 14.47 -3.61 1.81
CA VAL A 21 15.68 -4.31 2.25
C VAL A 21 16.91 -3.74 1.55
N ILE A 22 16.86 -3.54 0.23
CA ILE A 22 17.98 -2.97 -0.53
C ILE A 22 18.28 -1.55 -0.04
N ALA A 23 17.26 -0.70 0.11
CA ALA A 23 17.43 0.68 0.59
C ALA A 23 18.05 0.79 1.98
N THR A 24 17.87 -0.23 2.84
CA THR A 24 18.47 -0.25 4.19
C THR A 24 19.85 -0.93 4.25
N THR A 25 20.22 -1.71 3.22
CA THR A 25 21.45 -2.53 3.22
C THR A 25 22.48 -2.10 2.19
N THR A 26 22.16 -1.13 1.34
CA THR A 26 23.04 -0.65 0.27
C THR A 26 23.23 0.87 0.33
N PRO A 27 24.35 1.40 -0.23
CA PRO A 27 24.55 2.84 -0.34
C PRO A 27 23.49 3.51 -1.23
N PRO A 28 23.36 4.85 -1.14
CA PRO A 28 22.47 5.62 -1.99
C PRO A 28 22.67 5.34 -3.49
N PRO A 29 21.59 5.37 -4.29
CA PRO A 29 21.60 4.97 -5.68
C PRO A 29 22.45 5.94 -6.49
N THR A 30 23.37 5.39 -7.30
CA THR A 30 24.23 6.17 -8.19
C THR A 30 23.80 6.04 -9.66
N SER A 31 22.85 5.15 -9.95
CA SER A 31 22.30 4.93 -11.28
C SER A 31 20.76 4.91 -11.28
N VAL A 32 20.17 5.02 -12.48
CA VAL A 32 18.71 4.93 -12.67
C VAL A 32 18.16 3.56 -12.26
N ILE A 33 18.92 2.48 -12.50
CA ILE A 33 18.50 1.12 -12.14
C ILE A 33 18.47 0.98 -10.62
N ASP A 34 19.49 1.48 -9.93
CA ASP A 34 19.54 1.47 -8.46
C ASP A 34 18.38 2.28 -7.88
N PHE A 35 18.07 3.43 -8.48
CA PHE A 35 16.93 4.24 -8.09
C PHE A 35 15.61 3.50 -8.27
N LEU A 36 15.42 2.76 -9.37
CA LEU A 36 14.21 1.97 -9.58
C LEU A 36 14.08 0.85 -8.54
N LEU A 37 15.17 0.17 -8.21
CA LEU A 37 15.18 -0.92 -7.25
C LEU A 37 15.01 -0.44 -5.80
N GLN A 38 15.58 0.71 -5.44
CA GLN A 38 15.55 1.26 -4.08
C GLN A 38 14.38 2.23 -3.84
N GLY A 39 13.82 2.81 -4.88
CA GLY A 39 12.89 3.95 -4.81
C GLY A 39 11.72 3.75 -3.86
N PRO A 40 10.91 2.68 -3.97
CA PRO A 40 9.83 2.42 -3.02
C PRO A 40 10.31 2.32 -1.56
N GLY A 41 11.45 1.66 -1.32
CA GLY A 41 12.07 1.58 -0.01
C GLY A 41 12.53 2.94 0.52
N GLN A 42 13.13 3.78 -0.34
CA GLN A 42 13.54 5.13 0.02
C GLN A 42 12.35 6.03 0.35
N VAL A 43 11.29 5.99 -0.46
CA VAL A 43 10.04 6.71 -0.18
C VAL A 43 9.49 6.31 1.18
N TYR A 44 9.54 5.01 1.52
CA TYR A 44 9.14 4.54 2.84
C TYR A 44 10.00 5.16 3.95
N LEU A 45 11.32 5.01 3.86
CA LEU A 45 12.24 5.46 4.91
C LEU A 45 12.19 6.97 5.11
N GLU A 46 12.30 7.74 4.03
CA GLU A 46 12.27 9.20 4.06
C GLU A 46 10.92 9.74 4.53
N GLY A 47 9.82 9.15 4.04
CA GLY A 47 8.48 9.51 4.48
C GLY A 47 8.28 9.31 5.99
N VAL A 48 8.70 8.16 6.52
CA VAL A 48 8.58 7.87 7.96
C VAL A 48 9.45 8.82 8.78
N LEU A 49 10.68 9.10 8.33
CA LEU A 49 11.56 10.04 9.00
C LEU A 49 10.97 11.46 9.01
N ALA A 50 10.44 11.93 7.89
CA ALA A 50 9.84 13.26 7.78
C ALA A 50 8.62 13.41 8.71
N LEU A 51 7.74 12.42 8.76
CA LEU A 51 6.58 12.44 9.67
C LEU A 51 7.00 12.43 11.14
N ARG A 52 8.02 11.65 11.50
CA ARG A 52 8.55 11.64 12.87
C ARG A 52 9.20 12.99 13.24
N GLN A 53 9.95 13.59 12.33
CA GLN A 53 10.53 14.93 12.53
C GLN A 53 9.42 15.98 12.70
N PHE A 54 8.37 15.93 11.87
CA PHE A 54 7.23 16.80 12.04
C PHE A 54 6.61 16.66 13.43
N ALA A 55 6.36 15.42 13.89
CA ALA A 55 5.76 15.18 15.21
C ALA A 55 6.57 15.82 16.36
N LEU A 56 7.89 15.79 16.27
CA LEU A 56 8.81 16.41 17.23
C LEU A 56 8.80 17.94 17.20
N LEU A 57 8.44 18.54 16.07
CA LEU A 57 8.39 19.99 15.88
C LEU A 57 7.01 20.59 16.21
N THR A 58 5.99 19.75 16.38
CA THR A 58 4.65 20.22 16.77
C THR A 58 4.52 20.43 18.28
N THR A 59 3.54 21.24 18.69
CA THR A 59 3.13 21.38 20.09
C THR A 59 2.18 20.26 20.55
N ILE A 60 1.79 19.36 19.65
CA ILE A 60 0.92 18.20 19.93
C ILE A 60 1.78 17.07 20.47
N SER A 61 1.26 16.27 21.41
CA SER A 61 2.01 15.12 21.91
C SER A 61 2.31 14.12 20.79
N ALA A 62 3.53 13.56 20.77
CA ALA A 62 3.97 12.63 19.73
C ALA A 62 2.99 11.45 19.56
N ARG A 63 2.43 10.95 20.67
CA ARG A 63 1.45 9.86 20.66
C ARG A 63 0.13 10.24 19.99
N LEU A 64 -0.36 11.46 20.20
CA LEU A 64 -1.58 11.94 19.53
C LEU A 64 -1.34 12.20 18.05
N THR A 65 -0.17 12.75 17.70
CA THR A 65 0.24 12.95 16.31
C THR A 65 0.34 11.62 15.57
N ASP A 66 0.94 10.60 16.19
CA ASP A 66 1.06 9.26 15.61
C ASP A 66 -0.31 8.57 15.45
N PHE A 67 -1.18 8.66 16.46
CA PHE A 67 -2.58 8.21 16.32
C PHE A 67 -3.28 8.90 15.15
N GLY A 68 -3.07 10.22 14.99
CA GLY A 68 -3.58 10.98 13.86
C GLY A 68 -3.10 10.43 12.51
N TYR A 69 -1.82 10.07 12.39
CA TYR A 69 -1.32 9.41 11.18
C TYR A 69 -1.99 8.07 10.91
N ALA A 70 -2.20 7.25 11.94
CA ALA A 70 -2.88 5.97 11.79
C ALA A 70 -4.32 6.15 11.29
N VAL A 71 -5.05 7.15 11.79
CA VAL A 71 -6.40 7.49 11.32
C VAL A 71 -6.37 7.97 9.87
N VAL A 72 -5.43 8.86 9.52
CA VAL A 72 -5.30 9.37 8.14
C VAL A 72 -4.96 8.26 7.15
N ALA A 73 -4.18 7.26 7.57
CA ALA A 73 -3.80 6.11 6.75
C ALA A 73 -5.00 5.27 6.26
N MET A 74 -6.15 5.39 6.92
CA MET A 74 -7.36 4.67 6.52
C MET A 74 -7.86 5.09 5.13
N VAL A 75 -7.70 6.37 4.77
CA VAL A 75 -8.14 6.89 3.47
C VAL A 75 -7.40 6.18 2.30
N PRO A 76 -6.06 6.21 2.22
CA PRO A 76 -5.34 5.51 1.18
C PRO A 76 -5.50 3.98 1.26
N LEU A 77 -5.63 3.38 2.45
CA LEU A 77 -5.93 1.95 2.57
C LEU A 77 -7.27 1.58 1.93
N THR A 78 -8.33 2.34 2.20
CA THR A 78 -9.64 2.10 1.59
C THR A 78 -9.56 2.21 0.07
N ILE A 79 -8.87 3.22 -0.45
CA ILE A 79 -8.67 3.37 -1.90
C ILE A 79 -7.87 2.19 -2.47
N HIS A 80 -6.80 1.73 -1.80
CA HIS A 80 -6.04 0.57 -2.24
C HIS A 80 -6.92 -0.67 -2.37
N PHE A 81 -7.71 -0.99 -1.35
CA PHE A 81 -8.60 -2.16 -1.38
C PHE A 81 -9.65 -2.04 -2.49
N LEU A 82 -10.23 -0.86 -2.70
CA LEU A 82 -11.13 -0.59 -3.82
C LEU A 82 -10.46 -0.86 -5.18
N LEU A 83 -9.23 -0.38 -5.37
CA LEU A 83 -8.50 -0.57 -6.63
C LEU A 83 -8.25 -2.05 -6.91
N VAL A 84 -7.79 -2.80 -5.90
CA VAL A 84 -7.52 -4.24 -6.03
C VAL A 84 -8.81 -5.03 -6.26
N GLY A 85 -9.91 -4.65 -5.60
CA GLY A 85 -11.23 -5.25 -5.81
C GLY A 85 -11.73 -5.10 -7.24
N LEU A 86 -11.70 -3.87 -7.74
CA LEU A 86 -12.06 -3.58 -9.13
C LEU A 86 -11.16 -4.30 -10.14
N ALA A 87 -9.85 -4.43 -9.86
CA ALA A 87 -8.93 -5.16 -10.73
C ALA A 87 -9.34 -6.63 -10.89
N ALA A 88 -9.71 -7.26 -9.78
CA ALA A 88 -10.10 -8.66 -9.77
C ALA A 88 -11.49 -8.90 -10.38
N ASP A 89 -12.44 -7.97 -10.16
CA ASP A 89 -13.74 -7.97 -10.82
C ASP A 89 -13.58 -7.96 -12.35
N TRP A 90 -12.78 -7.03 -12.89
CA TRP A 90 -12.51 -6.96 -14.34
C TRP A 90 -11.91 -8.26 -14.88
N ALA A 91 -10.96 -8.84 -14.15
CA ALA A 91 -10.33 -10.10 -14.57
C ALA A 91 -11.27 -11.31 -14.48
N SER A 92 -12.36 -11.24 -13.72
CA SER A 92 -13.30 -12.36 -13.58
C SER A 92 -14.32 -12.47 -14.74
N GLY A 93 -14.41 -11.46 -15.61
CA GLY A 93 -15.26 -11.49 -16.81
C GLY A 93 -16.77 -11.52 -16.57
N THR A 94 -17.23 -11.44 -15.31
CA THR A 94 -18.65 -11.51 -14.94
C THR A 94 -19.28 -10.13 -14.93
N SER A 95 -19.59 -9.60 -16.12
CA SER A 95 -20.34 -8.35 -16.29
C SER A 95 -21.79 -8.36 -15.79
N SER A 96 -22.26 -9.41 -15.09
CA SER A 96 -23.66 -9.50 -14.63
C SER A 96 -23.91 -10.14 -13.24
N ARG A 97 -22.87 -10.40 -12.43
CA ARG A 97 -23.01 -10.80 -11.00
C ARG A 97 -21.96 -10.10 -10.11
N GLY A 98 -21.68 -8.84 -10.43
CA GLY A 98 -20.52 -8.05 -9.99
C GLY A 98 -20.56 -7.50 -8.56
N THR A 99 -21.01 -8.30 -7.58
CA THR A 99 -20.97 -7.92 -6.16
C THR A 99 -20.01 -8.77 -5.34
N GLY A 100 -19.84 -10.06 -5.67
CA GLY A 100 -19.20 -11.01 -4.75
C GLY A 100 -17.72 -10.78 -4.42
N PHE A 101 -16.88 -10.33 -5.37
CA PHE A 101 -15.43 -10.24 -5.13
C PHE A 101 -14.99 -8.89 -4.55
N VAL A 102 -15.59 -7.77 -5.00
CA VAL A 102 -15.50 -6.48 -4.30
C VAL A 102 -16.05 -6.61 -2.87
N GLU A 103 -17.19 -7.27 -2.67
CA GLU A 103 -17.70 -7.57 -1.32
C GLU A 103 -16.69 -8.38 -0.50
N MET A 104 -16.04 -9.40 -1.07
CA MET A 104 -15.03 -10.19 -0.36
C MET A 104 -13.81 -9.35 0.08
N ILE A 105 -13.38 -8.39 -0.75
CA ILE A 105 -12.29 -7.47 -0.40
C ILE A 105 -12.72 -6.43 0.63
N PHE A 106 -13.98 -6.01 0.64
CA PHE A 106 -14.51 -5.21 1.76
C PHE A 106 -14.60 -6.03 3.05
N VAL A 107 -15.07 -7.28 2.97
CA VAL A 107 -15.23 -8.18 4.12
C VAL A 107 -13.88 -8.55 4.75
N ILE A 108 -12.80 -8.65 3.98
CA ILE A 108 -11.45 -8.96 4.50
C ILE A 108 -10.63 -7.69 4.73
N GLY A 109 -10.64 -6.77 3.77
CA GLY A 109 -9.85 -5.54 3.79
C GLY A 109 -10.27 -4.57 4.87
N VAL A 110 -11.57 -4.42 5.17
CA VAL A 110 -12.03 -3.54 6.25
C VAL A 110 -11.57 -4.04 7.61
N PRO A 111 -11.77 -5.33 7.99
CA PRO A 111 -11.19 -5.85 9.23
C PRO A 111 -9.68 -5.71 9.29
N LEU A 112 -8.95 -5.97 8.19
CA LEU A 112 -7.49 -5.78 8.16
C LEU A 112 -7.09 -4.32 8.36
N ALA A 113 -7.81 -3.37 7.76
CA ALA A 113 -7.55 -1.94 7.94
C ALA A 113 -7.83 -1.51 9.39
N ILE A 114 -8.92 -2.00 9.99
CA ILE A 114 -9.25 -1.76 11.40
C ILE A 114 -8.17 -2.35 12.32
N LEU A 115 -7.73 -3.58 12.07
CA LEU A 115 -6.64 -4.22 12.82
C LEU A 115 -5.33 -3.46 12.65
N ALA A 116 -5.03 -2.97 11.44
CA ALA A 116 -3.86 -2.16 11.18
C ALA A 116 -3.91 -0.82 11.93
N LEU A 117 -5.07 -0.16 11.96
CA LEU A 117 -5.30 1.06 12.74
C LEU A 117 -5.03 0.84 14.23
N PHE A 118 -5.67 -0.18 14.83
CA PHE A 118 -5.50 -0.46 16.26
C PHE A 118 -4.09 -0.94 16.57
N GLY A 119 -3.49 -1.77 15.71
CA GLY A 119 -2.11 -2.22 15.84
C GLY A 119 -1.13 -1.05 15.78
N ALA A 120 -1.30 -0.13 14.82
CA ALA A 120 -0.47 1.05 14.70
C ALA A 120 -0.64 1.99 15.90
N ALA A 121 -1.88 2.20 16.37
CA ALA A 121 -2.15 3.01 17.55
C ALA A 121 -1.56 2.40 18.84
N ALA A 122 -1.60 1.07 18.98
CA ALA A 122 -1.07 0.37 20.14
C ALA A 122 0.46 0.33 20.18
N LEU A 123 1.10 0.29 19.01
CA LEU A 123 2.55 0.13 18.85
C LEU A 123 3.27 1.43 18.47
N GLU A 124 2.55 2.56 18.38
CA GLU A 124 3.08 3.86 17.94
C GLU A 124 3.75 3.79 16.55
N LEU A 125 3.04 3.16 15.60
CA LEU A 125 3.47 2.93 14.22
C LEU A 125 2.61 3.70 13.19
N GLY A 126 1.91 4.74 13.60
CA GLY A 126 1.02 5.51 12.74
C GLY A 126 1.72 6.15 11.55
N ALA A 127 2.93 6.70 11.75
CA ALA A 127 3.74 7.23 10.64
C ALA A 127 4.07 6.14 9.60
N GLN A 128 4.45 4.96 10.06
CA GLN A 128 4.76 3.80 9.21
C GLN A 128 3.52 3.33 8.46
N LEU A 129 2.37 3.25 9.14
CA LEU A 129 1.10 2.87 8.55
C LEU A 129 0.67 3.87 7.46
N LEU A 130 0.83 5.17 7.71
CA LEU A 130 0.51 6.20 6.74
C LEU A 130 1.39 6.08 5.48
N VAL A 131 2.70 5.95 5.63
CA VAL A 131 3.59 5.90 4.47
C VAL A 131 3.39 4.60 3.68
N VAL A 132 3.25 3.45 4.34
CA VAL A 132 2.99 2.18 3.63
C VAL A 132 1.62 2.20 2.93
N SER A 133 0.62 2.88 3.50
CA SER A 133 -0.69 3.04 2.86
C SER A 133 -0.65 3.90 1.60
N ILE A 134 0.19 4.94 1.57
CA ILE A 134 0.43 5.75 0.37
C ILE A 134 1.12 4.90 -0.71
N ILE A 135 2.13 4.10 -0.34
CA ILE A 135 2.77 3.15 -1.26
C ILE A 135 1.76 2.12 -1.78
N ALA A 136 0.84 1.67 -0.93
CA ALA A 136 -0.22 0.75 -1.31
C ALA A 136 -1.06 1.31 -2.48
N LEU A 137 -1.32 2.62 -2.55
CA LEU A 137 -2.02 3.21 -3.70
C LEU A 137 -1.32 2.90 -5.02
N GLY A 138 0.01 3.10 -5.08
CA GLY A 138 0.81 2.78 -6.25
C GLY A 138 0.69 1.30 -6.63
N VAL A 139 0.77 0.41 -5.64
CA VAL A 139 0.54 -1.04 -5.85
C VAL A 139 -0.87 -1.32 -6.41
N GLY A 140 -1.89 -0.68 -5.86
CA GLY A 140 -3.28 -0.82 -6.31
C GLY A 140 -3.49 -0.37 -7.76
N PHE A 141 -2.93 0.79 -8.13
CA PHE A 141 -2.98 1.30 -9.50
C PHE A 141 -2.25 0.40 -10.49
N LEU A 142 -1.04 -0.06 -10.15
CA LEU A 142 -0.27 -0.97 -11.01
C LEU A 142 -1.01 -2.31 -11.17
N THR A 143 -1.58 -2.85 -10.09
CA THR A 143 -2.40 -4.06 -10.14
C THR A 143 -3.57 -3.91 -11.12
N GLN A 144 -4.28 -2.78 -11.06
CA GLN A 144 -5.35 -2.48 -12.03
C GLN A 144 -4.84 -2.35 -13.46
N PHE A 145 -3.74 -1.64 -13.66
CA PHE A 145 -3.15 -1.41 -14.97
C PHE A 145 -2.79 -2.73 -15.65
N PHE A 146 -2.12 -3.64 -14.93
CA PHE A 146 -1.80 -4.98 -15.45
C PHE A 146 -3.05 -5.82 -15.69
N ALA A 147 -4.04 -5.79 -14.80
CA ALA A 147 -5.30 -6.52 -14.98
C ALA A 147 -6.02 -6.08 -16.27
N ARG A 148 -6.08 -4.78 -16.54
CA ARG A 148 -6.65 -4.25 -17.79
C ARG A 148 -5.82 -4.61 -19.01
N GLY A 149 -4.50 -4.45 -18.95
CA GLY A 149 -3.61 -4.76 -20.07
C GLY A 149 -3.74 -6.21 -20.53
N ILE A 150 -3.88 -7.14 -19.59
CA ILE A 150 -4.07 -8.57 -19.89
C ILE A 150 -5.46 -8.85 -20.45
N ALA A 151 -6.50 -8.19 -19.94
CA ALA A 151 -7.86 -8.34 -20.44
C ALA A 151 -8.04 -7.85 -21.89
N VAL A 152 -7.14 -7.00 -22.40
CA VAL A 152 -7.14 -6.53 -23.81
C VAL A 152 -6.39 -7.50 -24.74
N LEU A 153 -5.51 -8.34 -24.20
CA LEU A 153 -4.67 -9.27 -24.98
C LEU A 153 -5.30 -10.66 -25.18
N GLY A 154 -6.41 -10.97 -24.50
CA GLY A 154 -7.14 -12.24 -24.61
C GLY A 154 -8.56 -12.03 -25.11
#